data_AF-G5AB96-F1
#
_entry.id   AF-G5AB96-F1
#
_cell.length_a   1.000
_cell.length_b   1.000
_cell.length_c   1.000
_cell.angle_alpha   90.00
_cell.angle_beta   90.00
_cell.angle_gamma   90.00
#
_symmetry.space_group_name_H-M   'P 1'
#
loop_
_entity.id
_entity.type
_entity.pdbx_description
1 polymer ?
#
loop_
_entity_poly.entity_id
_entity_poly.type
_entity_poly.pdbx_seq_one_letter_code
_entity_poly.pdbx_strand_id
1 'polypeptide(L)'
;MGNSMKSYATGPQFACVTVPYFNWIVAAARVTAGTCSLFADCMAITKELGGSATGAEVTLNINGEENFGRCVAEPPLNHFCQLSSLNGTACLPRSDWSQAPIPSSTTYASVRQQVFKGKNIGQMSPLVEQGCHDNVHANLDGTMGTFASPAEPLFWSHHAMIDLLHTIFHKKRRTKLRERPVLVVAVASSVRRMASPCTGERGVNPIPGSTDPKIGKYFAGVPNQFAGLMDVRDLGNSSYTYSITGQLAAMYDRCDASPTSRKLEEDTTATNTTSKPNNFPETDYNGQDDGRQDVIVVDSTGKPVEANAPIDAYVSDEDEKRVINWYDQTMDAMRGDSHDNMADLERQACMFEHVCLGGTKDYSPEFKALWKVTEPRCKTIVDAILNGSESIIYESWREDMEAQFGCPKPNNATNSSSYSGSWGSSQDGYPVVGSQESNDVIQLPDDAVQSGVEATYRPMA
;
A
#
# COMPACT_ATOMS: atom_id res chain seq x y z
N MET A 1 -7.27 -19.20 -17.96
CA MET A 1 -7.89 -18.71 -16.71
C MET A 1 -6.98 -19.12 -15.57
N GLY A 2 -5.93 -18.33 -15.34
CA GLY A 2 -4.99 -18.54 -14.25
C GLY A 2 -5.65 -18.22 -12.91
N ASN A 3 -5.00 -18.56 -11.81
CA ASN A 3 -5.51 -18.50 -10.43
C ASN A 3 -5.94 -17.11 -9.89
N SER A 4 -6.08 -16.08 -10.73
CA SER A 4 -6.31 -14.68 -10.34
C SER A 4 -7.78 -14.31 -10.12
N MET A 5 -8.75 -15.07 -10.62
CA MET A 5 -10.19 -14.81 -10.48
C MET A 5 -10.99 -16.08 -10.16
N LYS A 6 -10.59 -16.81 -9.11
CA LYS A 6 -11.49 -17.83 -8.55
C LYS A 6 -11.86 -17.45 -7.13
N SER A 7 -13.10 -16.98 -6.99
CA SER A 7 -13.77 -16.94 -5.70
C SER A 7 -14.02 -18.36 -5.22
N TYR A 8 -13.23 -18.81 -4.26
CA TYR A 8 -13.47 -20.09 -3.60
C TYR A 8 -14.24 -19.92 -2.28
N ALA A 9 -14.34 -18.68 -1.77
CA ALA A 9 -14.94 -18.36 -0.46
C ALA A 9 -16.48 -18.29 -0.48
N THR A 10 -17.07 -17.79 -1.57
CA THR A 10 -18.52 -17.53 -1.64
C THR A 10 -19.28 -18.57 -2.47
N GLY A 11 -18.56 -19.44 -3.20
CA GLY A 11 -19.10 -20.49 -4.06
C GLY A 11 -19.06 -20.15 -5.56
N PRO A 12 -19.18 -21.14 -6.47
CA PRO A 12 -18.98 -20.96 -7.91
C PRO A 12 -19.89 -19.91 -8.55
N GLN A 13 -21.09 -19.71 -8.00
CA GLN A 13 -22.07 -18.75 -8.49
C GLN A 13 -21.63 -17.28 -8.35
N PHE A 14 -20.64 -17.00 -7.51
CA PHE A 14 -20.09 -15.65 -7.33
C PHE A 14 -18.71 -15.47 -7.95
N ALA A 15 -18.17 -16.48 -8.63
CA ALA A 15 -16.85 -16.39 -9.27
C ALA A 15 -16.73 -15.20 -10.24
N CYS A 16 -17.84 -14.77 -10.85
CA CYS A 16 -17.89 -13.63 -11.76
C CYS A 16 -18.11 -12.26 -11.08
N VAL A 17 -18.30 -12.20 -9.77
CA VAL A 17 -18.57 -10.95 -9.02
C VAL A 17 -17.59 -10.70 -7.87
N THR A 18 -16.64 -11.60 -7.65
CA THR A 18 -15.59 -11.40 -6.64
C THR A 18 -14.47 -10.54 -7.20
N VAL A 19 -14.16 -9.46 -6.49
CA VAL A 19 -13.01 -8.61 -6.77
C VAL A 19 -11.78 -9.26 -6.14
N PRO A 20 -10.77 -9.69 -6.92
CA PRO A 20 -9.53 -10.19 -6.36
C PRO A 20 -8.73 -9.02 -5.79
N TYR A 21 -8.01 -9.23 -4.69
CA TYR A 21 -7.02 -8.27 -4.23
C TYR A 21 -5.74 -8.41 -5.04
N PHE A 22 -5.11 -7.28 -5.35
CA PHE A 22 -3.86 -7.25 -6.10
C PHE A 22 -2.68 -7.46 -5.15
N ASN A 23 -2.25 -8.71 -4.97
CA ASN A 23 -1.20 -9.05 -3.98
C ASN A 23 0.20 -8.66 -4.45
N TRP A 24 0.58 -7.39 -4.28
CA TRP A 24 1.90 -6.89 -4.69
C TRP A 24 3.04 -7.48 -3.84
N ILE A 25 2.78 -8.00 -2.63
CA ILE A 25 3.83 -8.60 -1.77
C ILE A 25 4.45 -9.81 -2.47
N VAL A 26 3.62 -10.67 -3.07
CA VAL A 26 4.10 -11.82 -3.85
C VAL A 26 4.85 -11.34 -5.10
N ALA A 27 4.37 -10.29 -5.76
CA ALA A 27 5.04 -9.71 -6.90
C ALA A 27 6.44 -9.18 -6.52
N ALA A 28 6.54 -8.47 -5.40
CA ALA A 28 7.80 -7.97 -4.86
C ALA A 28 8.75 -9.13 -4.49
N ALA A 29 8.24 -10.23 -3.93
CA ALA A 29 9.05 -11.40 -3.63
C ALA A 29 9.65 -12.04 -4.90
N ARG A 30 8.88 -12.13 -5.99
CA ARG A 30 9.38 -12.59 -7.30
C ARG A 30 10.45 -11.67 -7.88
N VAL A 31 10.29 -10.35 -7.72
CA VAL A 31 11.34 -9.37 -8.10
C VAL A 31 12.61 -9.57 -7.26
N THR A 32 12.48 -9.70 -5.93
CA THR A 32 13.62 -9.97 -5.06
C THR A 32 14.31 -11.28 -5.44
N ALA A 33 13.56 -12.33 -5.77
CA ALA A 33 14.10 -13.62 -6.20
C ALA A 33 14.72 -13.63 -7.61
N GLY A 34 14.50 -12.56 -8.39
CA GLY A 34 15.04 -12.38 -9.74
C GLY A 34 14.29 -13.13 -10.84
N THR A 35 13.04 -13.56 -10.61
CA THR A 35 12.25 -14.32 -11.60
C THR A 35 11.43 -13.44 -12.54
N CYS A 36 11.22 -12.18 -12.18
CA CYS A 36 10.57 -11.14 -12.98
C CYS A 36 11.03 -9.76 -12.48
N SER A 37 10.62 -8.65 -13.12
CA SER A 37 11.04 -7.31 -12.67
C SER A 37 9.97 -6.22 -12.76
N LEU A 38 8.86 -6.47 -13.44
CA LEU A 38 7.91 -5.46 -13.86
C LEU A 38 6.48 -5.88 -13.53
N PHE A 39 5.57 -4.92 -13.41
CA PHE A 39 4.15 -5.25 -13.19
C PHE A 39 3.57 -6.15 -14.29
N ALA A 40 4.00 -5.95 -15.54
CA ALA A 40 3.52 -6.74 -16.66
C ALA A 40 3.96 -8.22 -16.63
N ASP A 41 5.13 -8.58 -16.07
CA ASP A 41 5.62 -9.96 -16.10
C ASP A 41 5.48 -10.68 -14.76
N CYS A 42 5.46 -9.95 -13.64
CA CYS A 42 5.35 -10.53 -12.32
C CYS A 42 3.95 -10.95 -11.90
N MET A 43 2.88 -10.44 -12.52
CA MET A 43 1.51 -10.68 -12.05
C MET A 43 0.54 -10.91 -13.21
N ALA A 44 -0.19 -12.03 -13.20
CA ALA A 44 -1.11 -12.38 -14.29
C ALA A 44 -2.27 -11.38 -14.45
N ILE A 45 -2.76 -10.80 -13.35
CA ILE A 45 -3.90 -9.87 -13.34
C ILE A 45 -3.65 -8.63 -14.22
N THR A 46 -2.41 -8.17 -14.36
CA THR A 46 -2.07 -7.01 -15.19
C THR A 46 -2.26 -7.30 -16.68
N LYS A 47 -2.07 -8.55 -17.11
CA LYS A 47 -2.37 -9.03 -18.48
C LYS A 47 -3.84 -9.39 -18.66
N GLU A 48 -4.44 -10.05 -17.66
CA GLU A 48 -5.84 -10.51 -17.73
C GLU A 48 -6.84 -9.34 -17.76
N LEU A 49 -6.47 -8.19 -17.20
CA LEU A 49 -7.23 -6.94 -17.31
C LEU A 49 -6.75 -6.08 -18.50
N GLY A 50 -6.47 -6.72 -19.63
CA GLY A 50 -6.20 -6.07 -20.93
C GLY A 50 -4.72 -5.78 -21.25
N GLY A 51 -3.79 -5.90 -20.30
CA GLY A 51 -2.36 -5.62 -20.56
C GLY A 51 -2.04 -4.18 -21.01
N SER A 52 -0.78 -3.88 -21.35
CA SER A 52 -0.34 -2.52 -21.69
C SER A 52 0.29 -2.36 -23.07
N ALA A 53 0.45 -3.45 -23.82
CA ALA A 53 1.35 -3.49 -24.98
C ALA A 53 0.70 -3.09 -26.32
N THR A 54 -0.63 -3.09 -26.43
CA THR A 54 -1.35 -2.93 -27.71
C THR A 54 -2.10 -1.60 -27.80
N GLY A 55 -2.25 -1.08 -29.02
CA GLY A 55 -2.95 0.17 -29.31
C GLY A 55 -2.04 1.38 -29.52
N ALA A 56 -2.64 2.56 -29.62
CA ALA A 56 -1.95 3.82 -29.95
C ALA A 56 -1.90 4.77 -28.76
N GLU A 57 -0.92 5.66 -28.70
CA GLU A 57 -0.90 6.72 -27.68
C GLU A 57 -2.03 7.72 -27.91
N VAL A 58 -2.73 8.07 -26.84
CA VAL A 58 -3.85 9.01 -26.85
C VAL A 58 -3.82 9.86 -25.59
N THR A 59 -4.44 11.02 -25.69
CA THR A 59 -4.88 11.80 -24.54
C THR A 59 -6.40 11.73 -24.46
N LEU A 60 -6.95 11.23 -23.36
CA LEU A 60 -8.39 11.14 -23.12
C LEU A 60 -8.75 11.91 -21.85
N ASN A 61 -9.76 12.76 -21.94
CA ASN A 61 -10.33 13.38 -20.74
C ASN A 61 -11.39 12.45 -20.14
N ILE A 62 -11.20 12.08 -18.88
CA ILE A 62 -12.10 11.21 -18.10
C ILE A 62 -12.54 12.00 -16.86
N ASN A 63 -13.84 12.28 -16.75
CA ASN A 63 -14.41 13.05 -15.63
C ASN A 63 -13.74 14.42 -15.37
N GLY A 64 -13.25 15.10 -16.41
CA GLY A 64 -12.56 16.39 -16.29
C GLY A 64 -11.04 16.27 -16.20
N GLU A 65 -10.52 15.07 -15.94
CA GLU A 65 -9.08 14.82 -15.78
C GLU A 65 -8.45 14.36 -17.10
N GLU A 66 -7.32 14.96 -17.45
CA GLU A 66 -6.56 14.58 -18.64
C GLU A 66 -5.72 13.34 -18.35
N ASN A 67 -5.83 12.33 -19.22
CA ASN A 67 -5.10 11.07 -19.08
C ASN A 67 -4.32 10.79 -20.36
N PHE A 68 -3.01 10.69 -20.26
CA PHE A 68 -2.13 10.32 -21.36
C PHE A 68 -1.69 8.86 -21.22
N GLY A 69 -1.63 8.13 -22.33
CA GLY A 69 -1.09 6.78 -22.35
C GLY A 69 -1.51 6.01 -23.60
N ARG A 70 -1.15 4.72 -23.64
CA ARG A 70 -1.57 3.83 -24.70
C ARG A 70 -3.04 3.43 -24.51
N CYS A 71 -3.83 3.74 -25.52
CA CYS A 71 -5.20 3.29 -25.72
C CYS A 71 -5.24 1.77 -25.87
N VAL A 72 -5.44 1.03 -24.77
CA VAL A 72 -5.37 -0.44 -24.79
C VAL A 72 -6.45 -1.03 -25.68
N ALA A 73 -6.05 -1.87 -26.64
CA ALA A 73 -6.93 -2.45 -27.65
C ALA A 73 -7.54 -3.81 -27.23
N GLU A 74 -7.10 -4.39 -26.11
CA GLU A 74 -7.61 -5.66 -25.59
C GLU A 74 -8.73 -5.47 -24.57
N PRO A 75 -9.67 -6.42 -24.47
CA PRO A 75 -10.70 -6.42 -23.45
C PRO A 75 -10.13 -6.63 -22.04
N PRO A 76 -10.77 -6.08 -20.99
CA PRO A 76 -12.01 -5.29 -21.04
C PRO A 76 -11.81 -3.82 -21.41
N LEU A 77 -10.55 -3.36 -21.52
CA LEU A 77 -10.23 -1.94 -21.66
C LEU A 77 -10.65 -1.32 -23.00
N ASN A 78 -10.75 -2.11 -24.07
CA ASN A 78 -11.20 -1.66 -25.40
C ASN A 78 -12.72 -1.35 -25.49
N HIS A 79 -13.44 -1.48 -24.37
CA HIS A 79 -14.86 -1.16 -24.23
C HIS A 79 -15.10 -0.12 -23.14
N PHE A 80 -14.11 0.73 -22.84
CA PHE A 80 -14.26 1.80 -21.88
C PHE A 80 -15.38 2.77 -22.31
N CYS A 81 -16.27 3.08 -21.37
CA CYS A 81 -17.31 4.08 -21.54
C CYS A 81 -17.42 4.93 -20.27
N GLN A 82 -17.01 6.19 -20.37
CA GLN A 82 -17.00 7.10 -19.24
C GLN A 82 -18.38 7.62 -18.80
N LEU A 83 -19.38 7.65 -19.70
CA LEU A 83 -20.69 8.25 -19.43
C LEU A 83 -21.80 7.27 -19.79
N SER A 84 -22.81 7.14 -18.93
CA SER A 84 -23.95 6.26 -19.19
C SER A 84 -24.85 6.72 -20.36
N SER A 85 -24.73 7.99 -20.75
CA SER A 85 -25.38 8.61 -21.91
C SER A 85 -24.62 8.44 -23.22
N LEU A 86 -23.36 7.99 -23.19
CA LEU A 86 -22.58 7.75 -24.39
C LEU A 86 -22.66 6.28 -24.81
N ASN A 87 -22.89 6.07 -26.11
CA ASN A 87 -22.71 4.77 -26.75
C ASN A 87 -21.44 4.85 -27.58
N GLY A 88 -20.40 4.10 -27.20
CA GLY A 88 -19.14 4.05 -27.95
C GLY A 88 -18.12 3.13 -27.30
N THR A 89 -17.26 2.54 -28.13
CA THR A 89 -16.09 1.75 -27.71
C THR A 89 -14.89 2.68 -27.65
N ALA A 90 -14.69 3.36 -26.51
CA ALA A 90 -13.39 3.95 -26.24
C ALA A 90 -12.48 2.90 -25.61
N CYS A 91 -11.19 3.20 -25.62
CA CYS A 91 -10.19 2.49 -24.83
C CYS A 91 -9.87 3.30 -23.58
N LEU A 92 -9.18 2.67 -22.63
CA LEU A 92 -8.58 3.37 -21.51
C LEU A 92 -7.08 3.65 -21.78
N PRO A 93 -6.58 4.87 -21.56
CA PRO A 93 -5.15 5.17 -21.61
C PRO A 93 -4.40 4.51 -20.44
N ARG A 94 -3.41 3.67 -20.75
CA ARG A 94 -2.54 3.00 -19.77
C ARG A 94 -1.08 3.31 -20.09
N SER A 95 -0.24 3.48 -19.07
CA SER A 95 1.21 3.56 -19.30
C SER A 95 1.76 2.20 -19.77
N ASP A 96 3.02 2.15 -20.21
CA ASP A 96 3.65 0.89 -20.56
C ASP A 96 4.09 0.12 -19.30
N TRP A 97 3.23 -0.79 -18.83
CA TRP A 97 3.53 -1.66 -17.69
C TRP A 97 4.67 -2.66 -17.92
N SER A 98 5.17 -2.80 -19.15
CA SER A 98 6.43 -3.52 -19.43
C SER A 98 7.67 -2.71 -19.07
N GLN A 99 7.50 -1.47 -18.60
CA GLN A 99 8.57 -0.61 -18.07
C GLN A 99 8.29 -0.13 -16.64
N ALA A 100 7.15 -0.55 -16.05
CA ALA A 100 6.74 -0.19 -14.70
C ALA A 100 7.33 -1.17 -13.67
N PRO A 101 8.32 -0.75 -12.85
CA PRO A 101 8.91 -1.62 -11.83
C PRO A 101 7.94 -1.82 -10.66
N ILE A 102 8.11 -2.94 -9.95
CA ILE A 102 7.42 -3.15 -8.67
C ILE A 102 8.25 -2.49 -7.56
N PRO A 103 7.71 -1.51 -6.84
CA PRO A 103 8.48 -0.77 -5.84
C PRO A 103 8.67 -1.58 -4.56
N SER A 104 9.82 -1.47 -3.88
CA SER A 104 10.08 -2.22 -2.65
C SER A 104 9.29 -1.72 -1.44
N SER A 105 8.60 -0.58 -1.59
CA SER A 105 7.53 -0.16 -0.67
C SER A 105 6.37 -1.17 -0.61
N THR A 106 6.29 -2.12 -1.56
CA THR A 106 5.32 -3.21 -1.57
C THR A 106 5.86 -4.54 -1.03
N THR A 107 7.13 -4.61 -0.61
CA THR A 107 7.68 -5.80 0.06
C THR A 107 6.98 -6.05 1.39
N TYR A 108 7.00 -7.30 1.87
CA TYR A 108 6.42 -7.65 3.17
C TYR A 108 6.95 -6.78 4.31
N ALA A 109 8.26 -6.55 4.38
CA ALA A 109 8.83 -5.73 5.43
C ALA A 109 8.30 -4.29 5.40
N SER A 110 8.26 -3.67 4.22
CA SER A 110 7.74 -2.31 4.09
C SER A 110 6.25 -2.22 4.36
N VAL A 111 5.44 -3.12 3.81
CA VAL A 111 3.99 -3.14 4.04
C VAL A 111 3.69 -3.36 5.52
N ARG A 112 4.40 -4.28 6.19
CA ARG A 112 4.23 -4.52 7.62
C ARG A 112 4.56 -3.27 8.45
N GLN A 113 5.62 -2.54 8.09
CA GLN A 113 5.96 -1.27 8.73
C GLN A 113 4.87 -0.21 8.51
N GLN A 114 4.34 -0.08 7.29
CA GLN A 114 3.27 0.87 6.99
C GLN A 114 1.99 0.56 7.79
N VAL A 115 1.64 -0.73 7.91
CA VAL A 115 0.44 -1.17 8.61
C VAL A 115 0.59 -1.05 10.14
N PHE A 116 1.68 -1.53 10.73
CA PHE A 116 1.76 -1.69 12.20
C PHE A 116 2.49 -0.59 12.95
N LYS A 117 3.26 0.29 12.28
CA LYS A 117 3.93 1.43 12.94
C LYS A 117 2.93 2.42 13.54
N GLY A 118 1.76 2.57 12.92
CA GLY A 118 0.67 3.40 13.43
C GLY A 118 -0.02 2.78 14.65
N LYS A 119 -0.28 3.58 15.69
CA LYS A 119 -1.06 3.13 16.87
C LYS A 119 -2.57 3.16 16.60
N ASN A 120 -3.02 4.01 15.68
CA ASN A 120 -4.41 4.19 15.30
C ASN A 120 -4.51 4.43 13.79
N ILE A 121 -5.73 4.44 13.26
CA ILE A 121 -5.99 4.60 11.82
C ILE A 121 -5.45 5.93 11.28
N GLY A 122 -5.60 7.04 12.01
CA GLY A 122 -5.06 8.34 11.58
C GLY A 122 -3.54 8.38 11.46
N GLN A 123 -2.82 7.43 12.07
CA GLN A 123 -1.38 7.25 11.91
C GLN A 123 -1.03 6.19 10.85
N MET A 124 -1.81 5.11 10.77
CA MET A 124 -1.57 4.03 9.80
C MET A 124 -1.94 4.45 8.38
N SER A 125 -3.10 5.09 8.17
CA SER A 125 -3.60 5.43 6.84
C SER A 125 -2.62 6.30 6.04
N PRO A 126 -2.03 7.39 6.60
CA PRO A 126 -1.04 8.16 5.85
C PRO A 126 0.23 7.36 5.49
N LEU A 127 0.61 6.36 6.31
CA LEU A 127 1.79 5.53 6.02
C LEU A 127 1.53 4.55 4.87
N VAL A 128 0.31 4.00 4.79
CA VAL A 128 -0.11 3.12 3.69
C VAL A 128 -0.35 3.92 2.42
N GLU A 129 -1.07 5.05 2.52
CA GLU A 129 -1.38 5.97 1.44
C GLU A 129 -0.09 6.47 0.76
N GLN A 130 0.81 7.12 1.51
CA GLN A 130 2.07 7.66 0.96
C GLN A 130 3.12 6.58 0.68
N GLY A 131 2.87 5.34 1.11
CA GLY A 131 3.74 4.19 0.93
C GLY A 131 3.34 3.37 -0.29
N CYS A 132 2.89 2.14 -0.06
CA CYS A 132 2.57 1.18 -1.12
C CYS A 132 1.42 1.64 -2.03
N HIS A 133 0.43 2.38 -1.52
CA HIS A 133 -0.71 2.87 -2.31
C HIS A 133 -0.25 3.82 -3.42
N ASP A 134 0.29 4.98 -3.05
CA ASP A 134 0.73 6.01 -4.01
C ASP A 134 1.82 5.46 -4.92
N ASN A 135 2.70 4.60 -4.41
CA ASN A 135 3.79 4.10 -5.21
C ASN A 135 3.33 3.12 -6.30
N VAL A 136 2.30 2.31 -6.05
CA VAL A 136 1.68 1.47 -7.09
C VAL A 136 0.96 2.35 -8.12
N HIS A 137 0.17 3.33 -7.68
CA HIS A 137 -0.49 4.29 -8.57
C HIS A 137 0.51 5.02 -9.48
N ALA A 138 1.60 5.54 -8.89
CA ALA A 138 2.64 6.27 -9.61
C ALA A 138 3.42 5.40 -10.61
N ASN A 139 3.70 4.13 -10.28
CA ASN A 139 4.41 3.24 -11.22
C ASN A 139 3.51 2.76 -12.35
N LEU A 140 2.22 2.52 -12.08
CA LEU A 140 1.29 2.10 -13.12
C LEU A 140 0.86 3.25 -14.03
N ASP A 141 0.86 4.49 -13.53
CA ASP A 141 0.68 5.75 -14.27
C ASP A 141 -0.46 5.72 -15.31
N GLY A 142 -0.48 6.64 -16.28
CA GLY A 142 -1.59 6.81 -17.21
C GLY A 142 -2.87 7.09 -16.43
N THR A 143 -3.97 6.39 -16.73
CA THR A 143 -5.18 6.55 -15.90
C THR A 143 -5.01 6.14 -14.44
N MET A 144 -4.16 5.14 -14.12
CA MET A 144 -3.88 4.80 -12.72
C MET A 144 -3.16 5.92 -11.97
N GLY A 145 -2.46 6.82 -12.66
CA GLY A 145 -1.72 7.92 -12.04
C GLY A 145 -2.56 9.14 -11.67
N THR A 146 -3.85 9.19 -12.02
CA THR A 146 -4.69 10.39 -11.91
C THR A 146 -5.93 10.20 -11.03
N PHE A 147 -6.69 11.29 -10.80
CA PHE A 147 -8.02 11.23 -10.15
C PHE A 147 -9.06 10.45 -10.98
N ALA A 148 -8.75 10.10 -12.23
CA ALA A 148 -9.57 9.19 -13.04
C ALA A 148 -9.21 7.71 -12.82
N SER A 149 -8.29 7.38 -11.90
CA SER A 149 -7.87 5.99 -11.64
C SER A 149 -9.01 4.99 -11.38
N PRO A 150 -10.17 5.33 -10.78
CA PRO A 150 -11.28 4.38 -10.66
C PRO A 150 -11.89 3.92 -12.01
N ALA A 151 -11.59 4.60 -13.11
CA ALA A 151 -11.95 4.17 -14.46
C ALA A 151 -11.14 2.95 -14.94
N GLU A 152 -10.02 2.68 -14.29
CA GLU A 152 -9.15 1.54 -14.57
C GLU A 152 -9.60 0.31 -13.75
N PRO A 153 -9.83 -0.88 -14.35
CA PRO A 153 -10.34 -2.04 -13.61
C PRO A 153 -9.42 -2.61 -12.51
N LEU A 154 -8.09 -2.56 -12.68
CA LEU A 154 -7.10 -2.96 -11.67
C LEU A 154 -7.14 -2.05 -10.43
N PHE A 155 -7.63 -0.81 -10.51
CA PHE A 155 -7.91 0.07 -9.36
C PHE A 155 -8.65 -0.67 -8.25
N TRP A 156 -9.72 -1.39 -8.60
CA TRP A 156 -10.56 -2.08 -7.61
C TRP A 156 -9.79 -3.21 -6.93
N SER A 157 -8.91 -3.90 -7.66
CA SER A 157 -8.06 -4.94 -7.08
C SER A 157 -6.94 -4.35 -6.22
N HIS A 158 -6.38 -3.22 -6.64
CA HIS A 158 -5.42 -2.45 -5.84
C HIS A 158 -6.07 -1.99 -4.52
N HIS A 159 -7.25 -1.36 -4.58
CA HIS A 159 -7.97 -0.89 -3.39
C HIS A 159 -8.55 -2.02 -2.54
N ALA A 160 -8.87 -3.19 -3.10
CA ALA A 160 -9.19 -4.39 -2.31
C ALA A 160 -7.98 -4.90 -1.49
N MET A 161 -6.77 -4.75 -2.01
CA MET A 161 -5.56 -5.04 -1.22
C MET A 161 -5.37 -4.00 -0.10
N ILE A 162 -5.63 -2.71 -0.36
CA ILE A 162 -5.58 -1.66 0.68
C ILE A 162 -6.62 -1.90 1.78
N ASP A 163 -7.86 -2.23 1.41
CA ASP A 163 -8.92 -2.57 2.36
C ASP A 163 -8.57 -3.83 3.19
N LEU A 164 -7.94 -4.83 2.58
CA LEU A 164 -7.40 -5.98 3.31
C LEU A 164 -6.32 -5.56 4.33
N LEU A 165 -5.44 -4.60 4.01
CA LEU A 165 -4.47 -4.08 4.97
C LEU A 165 -5.16 -3.38 6.16
N HIS A 166 -6.24 -2.63 5.91
CA HIS A 166 -7.09 -2.07 6.96
C HIS A 166 -7.72 -3.19 7.83
N THR A 167 -8.26 -4.22 7.19
CA THR A 167 -8.82 -5.40 7.89
C THR A 167 -7.78 -6.06 8.81
N ILE A 168 -6.56 -6.26 8.31
CA ILE A 168 -5.42 -6.79 9.07
C ILE A 168 -5.04 -5.87 10.24
N PHE A 169 -4.98 -4.55 10.01
CA PHE A 169 -4.68 -3.56 11.05
C PHE A 169 -5.67 -3.63 12.22
N HIS A 170 -6.96 -3.80 11.91
CA HIS A 170 -8.02 -3.80 12.90
C HIS A 170 -8.05 -5.08 13.74
N LYS A 171 -7.76 -6.27 13.18
CA LYS A 171 -7.90 -7.60 13.84
C LYS A 171 -7.55 -7.63 15.33
N LYS A 172 -6.35 -7.21 15.73
CA LYS A 172 -5.88 -7.27 17.14
C LYS A 172 -6.17 -6.01 17.96
N ARG A 173 -6.54 -4.90 17.32
CA ARG A 173 -6.89 -3.64 17.98
C ARG A 173 -8.36 -3.57 18.39
N ARG A 174 -9.16 -4.59 18.02
CA ARG A 174 -10.59 -4.73 18.32
C ARG A 174 -10.95 -4.73 19.80
N THR A 175 -10.10 -5.28 20.69
CA THR A 175 -10.40 -5.31 22.14
C THR A 175 -10.45 -3.92 22.78
N LYS A 176 -9.79 -2.90 22.18
CA LYS A 176 -9.76 -1.53 22.71
C LYS A 176 -10.84 -0.59 22.15
N LEU A 177 -11.54 -0.97 21.07
CA LEU A 177 -12.72 -0.22 20.60
C LEU A 177 -13.94 -0.43 21.52
N ARG A 178 -13.93 -1.49 22.33
CA ARG A 178 -15.03 -1.86 23.25
C ARG A 178 -15.15 -0.95 24.47
N GLU A 179 -14.10 -0.21 24.82
CA GLU A 179 -14.03 0.57 26.08
C GLU A 179 -14.01 2.08 25.88
N ARG A 180 -14.06 2.54 24.63
CA ARG A 180 -14.16 3.97 24.35
C ARG A 180 -15.39 4.19 23.47
N PRO A 181 -16.39 4.99 23.91
CA PRO A 181 -17.33 5.54 22.95
C PRO A 181 -16.47 6.19 21.86
N VAL A 182 -16.90 6.07 20.60
CA VAL A 182 -16.23 6.42 19.34
C VAL A 182 -15.71 7.89 19.31
N LEU A 183 -14.82 8.23 20.22
CA LEU A 183 -14.52 9.59 20.69
C LEU A 183 -13.01 9.79 20.87
N VAL A 184 -12.18 8.98 20.21
CA VAL A 184 -10.74 9.28 20.04
C VAL A 184 -10.21 8.85 18.65
N VAL A 185 -11.00 8.18 17.81
CA VAL A 185 -10.46 7.43 16.65
C VAL A 185 -10.41 8.23 15.33
N ALA A 186 -10.97 9.45 15.27
CA ALA A 186 -10.73 10.32 14.11
C ALA A 186 -10.76 11.83 14.46
N VAL A 187 -9.83 12.23 15.33
CA VAL A 187 -9.46 13.65 15.46
C VAL A 187 -8.44 14.00 14.37
N ALA A 188 -8.92 13.97 13.13
CA ALA A 188 -8.39 14.70 11.97
C ALA A 188 -9.48 14.66 10.90
N SER A 189 -10.41 15.61 10.95
CA SER A 189 -11.41 15.99 9.92
C SER A 189 -12.42 14.94 9.36
N SER A 190 -12.30 13.65 9.61
CA SER A 190 -13.04 12.59 8.88
C SER A 190 -14.27 11.98 9.56
N VAL A 191 -14.43 12.02 10.90
CA VAL A 191 -15.65 11.46 11.58
C VAL A 191 -16.94 12.15 11.12
N ARG A 192 -16.85 13.42 10.70
CA ARG A 192 -18.02 14.22 10.32
C ARG A 192 -18.36 14.15 8.83
N ARG A 193 -17.54 13.51 8.00
CA ARG A 193 -17.79 13.45 6.56
C ARG A 193 -18.65 12.22 6.28
N MET A 194 -19.86 12.47 5.77
CA MET A 194 -20.60 11.42 5.08
C MET A 194 -19.73 10.93 3.93
N ALA A 195 -19.34 9.66 3.98
CA ALA A 195 -18.63 8.98 2.91
C ALA A 195 -19.67 8.29 2.02
N SER A 196 -20.65 9.05 1.53
CA SER A 196 -21.56 8.50 0.51
C SER A 196 -20.84 8.58 -0.83
N PRO A 197 -20.60 7.45 -1.51
CA PRO A 197 -20.27 7.48 -2.93
C PRO A 197 -21.37 8.29 -3.63
N CYS A 198 -20.99 9.14 -4.58
CA CYS A 198 -21.96 9.90 -5.36
C CYS A 198 -21.87 9.50 -6.82
N THR A 199 -23.03 9.48 -7.49
CA THR A 199 -23.13 9.26 -8.93
C THR A 199 -23.57 10.53 -9.62
N GLY A 200 -23.00 10.81 -10.78
CA GLY A 200 -23.37 11.97 -11.58
C GLY A 200 -22.52 12.01 -12.83
N GLU A 201 -23.15 12.10 -13.99
CA GLU A 201 -22.39 12.23 -15.24
C GLU A 201 -21.57 13.51 -15.22
N ARG A 202 -20.26 13.37 -15.52
CA ARG A 202 -19.30 14.49 -15.50
C ARG A 202 -19.23 15.23 -14.16
N GLY A 203 -19.66 14.59 -13.07
CA GLY A 203 -19.75 15.22 -11.75
C GLY A 203 -20.80 16.34 -11.65
N VAL A 204 -21.72 16.46 -12.62
CA VAL A 204 -22.77 17.49 -12.60
C VAL A 204 -23.95 17.01 -11.75
N ASN A 205 -24.32 17.82 -10.75
CA ASN A 205 -25.41 17.53 -9.80
C ASN A 205 -25.36 16.10 -9.23
N PRO A 206 -24.22 15.69 -8.62
CA PRO A 206 -24.04 14.33 -8.17
C PRO A 206 -25.05 14.01 -7.05
N ILE A 207 -25.68 12.85 -7.15
CA ILE A 207 -26.60 12.33 -6.14
C ILE A 207 -25.91 11.25 -5.31
N PRO A 208 -26.32 11.06 -4.04
CA PRO A 208 -25.84 9.92 -3.26
C PRO A 208 -26.12 8.61 -4.00
N GLY A 209 -25.13 7.73 -4.06
CA GLY A 209 -25.21 6.44 -4.75
C GLY A 209 -26.36 5.58 -4.23
N SER A 210 -26.68 5.66 -2.94
CA SER A 210 -27.84 4.99 -2.32
C SER A 210 -29.19 5.48 -2.84
N THR A 211 -29.25 6.69 -3.40
CA THR A 211 -30.45 7.26 -4.03
C THR A 211 -30.43 7.15 -5.55
N ASP A 212 -29.36 6.62 -6.13
CA ASP A 212 -29.26 6.43 -7.58
C ASP A 212 -30.31 5.41 -8.08
N PRO A 213 -31.09 5.74 -9.12
CA PRO A 213 -32.17 4.88 -9.59
C PRO A 213 -31.70 3.55 -10.19
N LYS A 214 -30.44 3.44 -10.62
CA LYS A 214 -29.86 2.22 -11.21
C LYS A 214 -29.08 1.41 -10.18
N ILE A 215 -28.22 2.07 -9.41
CA ILE A 215 -27.28 1.38 -8.50
C ILE A 215 -27.64 1.47 -7.02
N GLY A 216 -28.57 2.34 -6.62
CA GLY A 216 -28.89 2.58 -5.21
C GLY A 216 -29.37 1.37 -4.45
N LYS A 217 -29.99 0.41 -5.15
CA LYS A 217 -30.36 -0.90 -4.58
C LYS A 217 -29.17 -1.70 -4.04
N TYR A 218 -27.95 -1.48 -4.55
CA TYR A 218 -26.73 -2.17 -4.07
C TYR A 218 -26.10 -1.47 -2.86
N PHE A 219 -26.45 -0.21 -2.62
CA PHE A 219 -25.98 0.57 -1.46
C PHE A 219 -27.03 0.64 -0.35
N ALA A 220 -28.19 0.02 -0.53
CA ALA A 220 -29.23 -0.04 0.49
C ALA A 220 -28.73 -0.79 1.73
N GLY A 221 -28.75 -0.12 2.89
CA GLY A 221 -28.29 -0.69 4.16
C GLY A 221 -26.77 -0.63 4.38
N VAL A 222 -26.00 -0.11 3.42
CA VAL A 222 -24.56 0.13 3.61
C VAL A 222 -24.38 1.39 4.48
N PRO A 223 -23.55 1.35 5.54
CA PRO A 223 -23.22 2.53 6.33
C PRO A 223 -22.64 3.68 5.48
N ASN A 224 -23.01 4.92 5.78
CA ASN A 224 -22.54 6.11 5.05
C ASN A 224 -21.55 6.98 5.85
N GLN A 225 -21.11 6.47 7.00
CA GLN A 225 -20.08 7.08 7.82
C GLN A 225 -18.82 6.24 7.72
N PHE A 226 -17.67 6.89 7.64
CA PHE A 226 -16.37 6.21 7.56
C PHE A 226 -16.22 5.15 8.66
N ALA A 227 -16.61 5.46 9.90
CA ALA A 227 -16.55 4.52 11.02
C ALA A 227 -17.37 3.24 10.80
N GLY A 228 -18.53 3.33 10.15
CA GLY A 228 -19.37 2.18 9.82
C GLY A 228 -18.86 1.37 8.62
N LEU A 229 -17.92 1.91 7.84
CA LEU A 229 -17.28 1.21 6.72
C LEU A 229 -15.99 0.47 7.13
N MET A 230 -15.54 0.65 8.37
CA MET A 230 -14.25 0.12 8.83
C MET A 230 -14.25 -1.37 9.17
N ASP A 231 -15.43 -1.94 9.45
CA ASP A 231 -15.57 -3.37 9.74
C ASP A 231 -16.38 -4.03 8.63
N VAL A 232 -15.67 -4.77 7.77
CA VAL A 232 -16.26 -5.47 6.61
C VAL A 232 -17.33 -6.50 6.99
N ARG A 233 -17.47 -6.83 8.28
CA ARG A 233 -18.50 -7.72 8.83
C ARG A 233 -19.79 -7.01 9.24
N ASP A 234 -19.70 -5.71 9.51
CA ASP A 234 -20.81 -4.91 10.04
C ASP A 234 -21.39 -4.00 8.95
N LEU A 235 -21.42 -4.51 7.72
CA LEU A 235 -22.04 -3.87 6.57
C LEU A 235 -23.44 -4.46 6.28
N GLY A 236 -24.01 -5.18 7.24
CA GLY A 236 -25.29 -5.90 7.09
C GLY A 236 -25.23 -6.95 5.98
N ASN A 237 -26.15 -6.87 5.02
CA ASN A 237 -26.19 -7.78 3.87
C ASN A 237 -25.04 -7.59 2.88
N SER A 238 -24.31 -6.47 2.99
CA SER A 238 -23.16 -6.16 2.14
C SER A 238 -21.83 -6.61 2.74
N SER A 239 -21.87 -7.29 3.88
CA SER A 239 -20.68 -7.78 4.57
C SER A 239 -19.97 -8.87 3.76
N TYR A 240 -18.65 -8.90 3.84
CA TYR A 240 -17.81 -9.80 3.04
C TYR A 240 -16.61 -10.32 3.83
N THR A 241 -15.97 -11.34 3.26
CA THR A 241 -14.84 -12.06 3.86
C THR A 241 -13.72 -12.14 2.84
N TYR A 242 -12.48 -11.91 3.28
CA TYR A 242 -11.31 -12.18 2.46
C TYR A 242 -10.88 -13.63 2.56
N SER A 243 -10.42 -14.21 1.44
CA SER A 243 -9.62 -15.44 1.45
C SER A 243 -8.20 -15.09 1.13
N ILE A 244 -7.26 -15.35 2.04
CA ILE A 244 -5.87 -14.91 1.93
C ILE A 244 -4.89 -16.07 2.02
N THR A 245 -3.72 -15.88 1.43
CA THR A 245 -2.61 -16.82 1.39
C THR A 245 -1.30 -16.07 1.62
N GLY A 246 -0.16 -16.77 1.58
CA GLY A 246 1.13 -16.11 1.51
C GLY A 246 1.53 -15.38 2.80
N GLN A 247 2.41 -14.39 2.65
CA GLN A 247 2.85 -13.51 3.73
C GLN A 247 1.72 -12.64 4.29
N LEU A 248 0.64 -12.40 3.54
CA LEU A 248 -0.56 -11.72 4.06
C LEU A 248 -1.26 -12.55 5.15
N ALA A 249 -1.37 -13.87 4.97
CA ALA A 249 -1.90 -14.77 6.00
C ALA A 249 -1.04 -14.71 7.27
N ALA A 250 0.28 -14.77 7.12
CA ALA A 250 1.21 -14.60 8.24
C ALA A 250 1.03 -13.23 8.93
N MET A 251 0.84 -12.16 8.15
CA MET A 251 0.59 -10.81 8.68
C MET A 251 -0.74 -10.72 9.45
N TYR A 252 -1.80 -11.36 8.93
CA TYR A 252 -3.09 -11.43 9.60
C TYR A 252 -3.00 -12.22 10.90
N ASP A 253 -2.29 -13.35 10.93
CA ASP A 253 -2.21 -14.21 12.12
C ASP A 253 -1.31 -13.65 13.22
N ARG A 254 -0.13 -13.17 12.84
CA ARG A 254 0.88 -12.64 13.76
C ARG A 254 0.60 -11.18 14.15
N CYS A 255 0.00 -10.39 13.26
CA CYS A 255 -0.15 -8.94 13.43
C CYS A 255 1.17 -8.27 13.88
N ASP A 256 1.13 -7.55 15.01
CA ASP A 256 2.27 -6.90 15.66
C ASP A 256 2.86 -7.74 16.80
N ALA A 257 2.72 -9.08 16.78
CA ALA A 257 3.28 -9.95 17.81
C ALA A 257 4.82 -9.98 17.73
N SER A 258 5.45 -8.90 18.17
CA SER A 258 6.81 -8.89 18.67
C SER A 258 6.86 -9.71 19.98
N PRO A 259 7.92 -10.49 20.26
CA PRO A 259 8.11 -11.20 21.53
C PRO A 259 8.14 -10.30 22.78
N THR A 260 8.03 -8.98 22.61
CA THR A 260 8.07 -8.00 23.71
C THR A 260 6.81 -7.12 23.76
N SER A 261 5.66 -7.72 24.08
CA SER A 261 4.58 -6.94 24.69
C SER A 261 5.02 -6.46 26.08
N ARG A 262 5.75 -5.34 26.15
CA ARG A 262 5.90 -4.61 27.41
C ARG A 262 4.50 -4.19 27.86
N LYS A 263 4.09 -4.70 29.03
CA LYS A 263 3.01 -4.13 29.84
C LYS A 263 3.17 -2.60 29.86
N LEU A 264 2.22 -1.88 29.29
CA LEU A 264 1.98 -0.51 29.68
C LEU A 264 1.10 -0.58 30.92
N GLU A 265 1.62 -0.07 32.03
CA GLU A 265 0.96 -0.01 33.33
C GLU A 265 -0.42 0.67 33.23
N GLU A 266 -1.40 0.07 33.90
CA GLU A 266 -2.69 0.70 34.19
C GLU A 266 -2.46 1.90 35.10
N ASP A 267 -2.59 3.11 34.55
CA ASP A 267 -2.77 4.30 35.37
C ASP A 267 -4.25 4.37 35.79
N THR A 268 -4.60 3.66 36.85
CA THR A 268 -5.86 3.79 37.57
C THR A 268 -5.95 5.14 38.25
N THR A 269 -6.42 6.16 37.54
CA THR A 269 -7.06 7.32 38.17
C THR A 269 -8.37 7.65 37.46
N ALA A 270 -9.42 6.97 37.92
CA ALA A 270 -10.80 7.34 37.64
C ALA A 270 -11.09 8.71 38.24
N THR A 271 -11.32 9.73 37.39
CA THR A 271 -11.98 10.97 37.81
C THR A 271 -13.34 11.05 37.13
N ASN A 272 -14.37 10.87 37.97
CA ASN A 272 -15.78 11.05 37.67
C ASN A 272 -16.03 12.45 37.10
N THR A 273 -16.46 12.53 35.84
CA THR A 273 -17.20 13.70 35.35
C THR A 273 -18.47 13.26 34.62
N THR A 274 -19.54 13.92 35.01
CA THR A 274 -20.95 13.67 34.75
C THR A 274 -21.31 13.82 33.26
N SER A 275 -21.89 12.77 32.67
CA SER A 275 -22.43 12.77 31.31
C SER A 275 -23.70 13.61 31.19
N LYS A 276 -23.70 14.59 30.27
CA LYS A 276 -24.95 15.18 29.74
C LYS A 276 -25.57 14.23 28.69
N PRO A 277 -26.91 14.19 28.56
CA PRO A 277 -27.57 13.27 27.64
C PRO A 277 -27.32 13.67 26.18
N ASN A 278 -26.79 12.74 25.39
CA ASN A 278 -26.58 12.90 23.95
C ASN A 278 -27.89 12.64 23.20
N ASN A 279 -28.23 13.56 22.29
CA ASN A 279 -29.46 13.59 21.50
C ASN A 279 -29.21 12.98 20.10
N PHE A 280 -28.66 11.76 20.04
CA PHE A 280 -28.39 11.04 18.79
C PHE A 280 -29.20 9.74 18.75
N PRO A 281 -29.75 9.32 17.59
CA PRO A 281 -30.19 7.94 17.43
C PRO A 281 -28.97 7.04 17.65
N GLU A 282 -29.09 6.08 18.56
CA GLU A 282 -28.13 4.99 18.72
C GLU A 282 -27.82 4.44 17.32
N THR A 283 -26.57 4.58 16.88
CA THR A 283 -26.04 3.60 15.95
C THR A 283 -25.95 2.31 16.76
N ASP A 284 -26.61 1.24 16.32
CA ASP A 284 -26.63 -0.10 16.90
C ASP A 284 -25.23 -0.80 16.86
N TYR A 285 -24.15 -0.03 17.03
CA TYR A 285 -22.80 -0.53 17.17
C TYR A 285 -22.66 -1.23 18.52
N ASN A 286 -23.07 -2.50 18.54
CA ASN A 286 -23.04 -3.33 19.73
C ASN A 286 -21.69 -4.05 19.87
N GLY A 287 -20.82 -3.98 18.86
CA GLY A 287 -19.49 -4.59 18.85
C GLY A 287 -19.50 -6.08 19.22
N GLN A 288 -20.64 -6.76 19.05
CA GLN A 288 -20.77 -8.18 19.30
C GLN A 288 -20.00 -8.91 18.20
N ASP A 289 -19.14 -9.84 18.61
CA ASP A 289 -18.59 -10.85 17.71
C ASP A 289 -19.76 -11.63 17.12
N ASP A 290 -20.06 -11.36 15.84
CA ASP A 290 -21.15 -11.98 15.10
C ASP A 290 -20.81 -13.42 14.69
N GLY A 291 -19.62 -13.91 15.08
CA GLY A 291 -19.13 -15.24 14.77
C GLY A 291 -18.72 -15.41 13.30
N ARG A 292 -18.70 -14.33 12.50
CA ARG A 292 -18.25 -14.39 11.11
C ARG A 292 -16.73 -14.21 11.04
N GLN A 293 -16.08 -15.10 10.30
CA GLN A 293 -14.65 -14.96 9.98
C GLN A 293 -14.49 -13.85 8.93
N ASP A 294 -13.87 -12.73 9.29
CA ASP A 294 -13.55 -11.65 8.34
C ASP A 294 -12.46 -12.05 7.35
N VAL A 295 -11.62 -13.02 7.71
CA VAL A 295 -10.57 -13.55 6.87
C VAL A 295 -10.47 -15.06 7.05
N ILE A 296 -10.35 -15.77 5.93
CA ILE A 296 -10.10 -17.20 5.87
C ILE A 296 -8.72 -17.39 5.26
N VAL A 297 -7.82 -18.08 5.97
CA VAL A 297 -6.54 -18.51 5.39
C VAL A 297 -6.80 -19.74 4.52
N VAL A 298 -6.38 -19.70 3.27
CA VAL A 298 -6.60 -20.78 2.30
C VAL A 298 -5.30 -21.32 1.71
N ASP A 299 -5.34 -22.54 1.20
CA ASP A 299 -4.25 -23.14 0.44
C ASP A 299 -4.24 -22.67 -1.03
N SER A 300 -3.29 -23.17 -1.83
CA SER A 300 -3.21 -22.86 -3.27
C SER A 300 -4.42 -23.30 -4.09
N THR A 301 -5.27 -24.17 -3.53
CA THR A 301 -6.51 -24.65 -4.16
C THR A 301 -7.73 -23.86 -3.72
N GLY A 302 -7.56 -22.90 -2.78
CA GLY A 302 -8.63 -22.09 -2.21
C GLY A 302 -9.38 -22.79 -1.07
N LYS A 303 -8.85 -23.88 -0.52
CA LYS A 303 -9.46 -24.57 0.62
C LYS A 303 -9.00 -23.96 1.93
N PRO A 304 -9.89 -23.78 2.92
CA PRO A 304 -9.51 -23.32 4.25
C PRO A 304 -8.43 -24.20 4.85
N VAL A 305 -7.48 -23.54 5.52
CA VAL A 305 -6.37 -24.17 6.22
C VAL A 305 -6.62 -24.09 7.73
N GLU A 306 -6.26 -25.15 8.44
CA GLU A 306 -6.44 -25.25 9.90
C GLU A 306 -5.63 -24.17 10.65
N ALA A 307 -6.17 -23.70 11.77
CA ALA A 307 -5.46 -22.80 12.66
C ALA A 307 -4.17 -23.51 13.16
N ASN A 308 -3.01 -22.91 12.90
CA ASN A 308 -1.65 -23.45 13.15
C ASN A 308 -1.08 -24.40 12.09
N ALA A 309 -1.65 -24.46 10.88
CA ALA A 309 -0.96 -25.14 9.80
C ALA A 309 0.42 -24.52 9.54
N PRO A 310 1.42 -25.32 9.11
CA PRO A 310 2.72 -24.80 8.74
C PRO A 310 2.60 -23.81 7.59
N ILE A 311 3.57 -22.91 7.47
CA ILE A 311 3.58 -21.87 6.43
C ILE A 311 3.43 -22.44 5.01
N ASP A 312 4.04 -23.60 4.76
CA ASP A 312 3.94 -24.34 3.49
C ASP A 312 2.52 -24.78 3.11
N ALA A 313 1.57 -24.78 4.04
CA ALA A 313 0.17 -25.11 3.76
C ALA A 313 -0.56 -23.98 3.04
N TYR A 314 -0.15 -22.73 3.21
CA TYR A 314 -0.81 -21.55 2.66
C TYR A 314 0.13 -20.63 1.87
N VAL A 315 1.42 -20.97 1.78
CA VAL A 315 2.40 -20.33 0.88
C VAL A 315 2.77 -21.33 -0.21
N SER A 316 2.42 -21.01 -1.46
CA SER A 316 2.64 -21.89 -2.61
C SER A 316 3.56 -21.33 -3.67
N ASP A 317 3.86 -20.04 -3.62
CA ASP A 317 4.82 -19.40 -4.51
C ASP A 317 6.25 -19.65 -4.00
N GLU A 318 7.09 -20.25 -4.85
CA GLU A 318 8.45 -20.64 -4.45
C GLU A 318 9.38 -19.43 -4.23
N ASP A 319 9.16 -18.33 -4.94
CA ASP A 319 9.92 -17.09 -4.74
C ASP A 319 9.51 -16.42 -3.42
N GLU A 320 8.20 -16.43 -3.12
CA GLU A 320 7.69 -16.01 -1.81
C GLU A 320 8.30 -16.84 -0.67
N LYS A 321 8.37 -18.18 -0.81
CA LYS A 321 9.03 -19.05 0.18
C LYS A 321 10.50 -18.72 0.37
N ARG A 322 11.24 -18.47 -0.73
CA ARG A 322 12.66 -18.10 -0.67
C ARG A 322 12.85 -16.79 0.11
N VAL A 323 12.01 -15.80 -0.14
CA VAL A 323 12.04 -14.51 0.58
C VAL A 323 11.61 -14.67 2.04
N ILE A 324 10.60 -15.49 2.34
CA ILE A 324 10.22 -15.84 3.73
C ILE A 324 11.40 -16.48 4.47
N ASN A 325 12.07 -17.46 3.88
CA ASN A 325 13.20 -18.14 4.50
C ASN A 325 14.34 -17.16 4.82
N TRP A 326 14.62 -16.23 3.90
CA TRP A 326 15.59 -15.17 4.16
C TRP A 326 15.15 -14.23 5.29
N TYR A 327 13.87 -13.82 5.32
CA TYR A 327 13.33 -13.01 6.42
C TYR A 327 13.46 -13.72 7.77
N ASP A 328 13.08 -14.99 7.86
CA ASP A 328 13.15 -15.77 9.09
C ASP A 328 14.61 -15.93 9.57
N GLN A 329 15.53 -16.26 8.67
CA GLN A 329 16.97 -16.37 8.99
C GLN A 329 17.55 -15.04 9.49
N THR A 330 17.24 -13.94 8.79
CA THR A 330 17.76 -12.61 9.14
C THR A 330 17.14 -12.14 10.46
N MET A 331 15.85 -12.38 10.68
CA MET A 331 15.19 -12.09 11.95
C MET A 331 15.79 -12.87 13.12
N ASP A 332 16.08 -14.16 12.94
CA ASP A 332 16.74 -14.97 13.94
C ASP A 332 18.14 -14.43 14.26
N ALA A 333 18.91 -14.03 13.25
CA ALA A 333 20.22 -13.40 13.42
C ALA A 333 20.13 -12.06 14.17
N MET A 334 19.06 -11.28 13.94
CA MET A 334 18.75 -10.03 14.65
C MET A 334 18.05 -10.24 16.00
N ARG A 335 17.96 -11.49 16.49
CA ARG A 335 17.37 -11.88 17.79
C ARG A 335 15.85 -11.69 17.90
N GLY A 336 15.14 -11.96 16.81
CA GLY A 336 13.70 -12.15 16.77
C GLY A 336 12.93 -11.03 16.06
N ASP A 337 11.63 -11.23 15.95
CA ASP A 337 10.73 -10.32 15.25
C ASP A 337 10.39 -9.10 16.14
N SER A 338 11.06 -7.96 15.91
CA SER A 338 10.73 -6.70 16.57
C SER A 338 10.38 -5.63 15.53
N HIS A 339 9.69 -4.57 15.96
CA HIS A 339 9.39 -3.44 15.08
C HIS A 339 10.68 -2.81 14.51
N ASP A 340 11.75 -2.75 15.31
CA ASP A 340 13.03 -2.19 14.90
C ASP A 340 13.75 -3.11 13.91
N ASN A 341 13.76 -4.42 14.14
CA ASN A 341 14.34 -5.39 13.21
C ASN A 341 13.56 -5.44 11.88
N MET A 342 12.24 -5.30 11.93
CA MET A 342 11.44 -5.21 10.70
C MET A 342 11.65 -3.88 9.96
N ALA A 343 11.91 -2.78 10.66
CA ALA A 343 12.32 -1.53 10.04
C ALA A 343 13.70 -1.66 9.41
N ASP A 344 14.61 -2.42 10.03
CA ASP A 344 15.92 -2.74 9.44
C ASP A 344 15.78 -3.55 8.15
N LEU A 345 14.94 -4.58 8.14
CA LEU A 345 14.63 -5.35 6.93
C LEU A 345 13.97 -4.52 5.82
N GLU A 346 13.16 -3.53 6.17
CA GLU A 346 12.64 -2.57 5.20
C GLU A 346 13.78 -1.74 4.58
N ARG A 347 14.73 -1.25 5.39
CA ARG A 347 15.92 -0.55 4.88
C ARG A 347 16.74 -1.43 3.95
N GLN A 348 16.95 -2.70 4.32
CA GLN A 348 17.65 -3.67 3.50
C GLN A 348 16.94 -3.85 2.15
N ALA A 349 15.61 -4.02 2.13
CA ALA A 349 14.83 -4.16 0.91
C ALA A 349 14.90 -2.90 0.01
N CYS A 350 14.74 -1.70 0.58
CA CYS A 350 14.85 -0.45 -0.18
C CYS A 350 16.27 -0.22 -0.72
N MET A 351 17.32 -0.52 0.07
CA MET A 351 18.70 -0.43 -0.40
C MET A 351 19.01 -1.48 -1.46
N PHE A 352 18.48 -2.70 -1.34
CA PHE A 352 18.63 -3.75 -2.35
C PHE A 352 17.98 -3.35 -3.67
N GLU A 353 16.80 -2.70 -3.65
CA GLU A 353 16.21 -2.09 -4.84
C GLU A 353 17.17 -1.09 -5.49
N HIS A 354 17.70 -0.19 -4.66
CA HIS A 354 18.57 0.89 -5.11
C HIS A 354 19.83 0.36 -5.78
N VAL A 355 20.49 -0.62 -5.17
CA VAL A 355 21.82 -1.08 -5.60
C VAL A 355 21.77 -2.25 -6.58
N CYS A 356 20.71 -3.07 -6.56
CA CYS A 356 20.63 -4.31 -7.33
C CYS A 356 19.46 -4.40 -8.31
N LEU A 357 18.37 -3.65 -8.12
CA LEU A 357 17.14 -3.86 -8.91
C LEU A 357 16.77 -2.67 -9.82
N GLY A 358 17.76 -1.85 -10.19
CA GLY A 358 17.57 -0.77 -11.16
C GLY A 358 17.38 0.62 -10.55
N GLY A 359 17.56 0.76 -9.24
CA GLY A 359 17.56 2.06 -8.58
C GLY A 359 16.19 2.49 -8.08
N THR A 360 16.19 3.23 -6.97
CA THR A 360 14.97 3.83 -6.41
C THR A 360 14.62 5.10 -7.16
N LYS A 361 13.54 5.06 -7.94
CA LYS A 361 13.05 6.19 -8.74
C LYS A 361 12.21 7.14 -7.88
N ASP A 362 12.20 8.41 -8.24
CA ASP A 362 11.32 9.41 -7.65
C ASP A 362 9.98 9.49 -8.40
N TYR A 363 8.96 10.08 -7.80
CA TYR A 363 7.69 10.38 -8.48
C TYR A 363 7.91 11.40 -9.60
N SER A 364 7.09 11.31 -10.66
CA SER A 364 7.07 12.33 -11.70
C SER A 364 6.64 13.69 -11.12
N PRO A 365 7.14 14.82 -11.65
CA PRO A 365 6.69 16.14 -11.24
C PRO A 365 5.17 16.32 -11.30
N GLU A 366 4.53 15.72 -12.32
CA GLU A 366 3.08 15.73 -12.53
C GLU A 366 2.36 15.00 -11.40
N PHE A 367 2.84 13.81 -11.01
CA PHE A 367 2.25 13.04 -9.91
C PHE A 367 2.38 13.78 -8.57
N LYS A 368 3.56 14.35 -8.28
CA LYS A 368 3.76 15.19 -7.08
C LYS A 368 2.84 16.40 -7.07
N ALA A 369 2.69 17.06 -8.21
CA ALA A 369 1.83 18.23 -8.35
C ALA A 369 0.35 17.89 -8.17
N LEU A 370 -0.10 16.74 -8.69
CA LEU A 370 -1.48 16.29 -8.62
C LEU A 370 -1.86 15.86 -7.19
N TRP A 371 -1.05 14.99 -6.59
CA TRP A 371 -1.35 14.33 -5.31
C TRP A 371 -0.78 15.06 -4.09
N LYS A 372 0.03 16.11 -4.30
CA LYS A 372 0.68 16.90 -3.23
C LYS A 372 1.60 16.05 -2.34
N VAL A 373 2.26 15.08 -2.96
CA VAL A 373 3.24 14.18 -2.31
C VAL A 373 4.67 14.60 -2.62
N THR A 374 5.61 14.25 -1.74
CA THR A 374 7.01 14.67 -1.86
C THR A 374 7.84 13.67 -2.65
N GLU A 375 7.87 12.41 -2.24
CA GLU A 375 8.69 11.35 -2.83
C GLU A 375 8.22 9.97 -2.37
N PRO A 376 8.65 8.88 -3.02
CA PRO A 376 8.33 7.52 -2.59
C PRO A 376 8.98 7.15 -1.24
N ARG A 377 8.32 6.29 -0.47
CA ARG A 377 8.83 5.83 0.83
C ARG A 377 10.26 5.27 0.80
N CYS A 378 10.58 4.39 -0.16
CA CYS A 378 11.94 3.86 -0.27
C CYS A 378 12.96 4.93 -0.70
N LYS A 379 12.53 5.97 -1.43
CA LYS A 379 13.42 7.10 -1.79
C LYS A 379 13.87 7.83 -0.54
N THR A 380 12.93 8.14 0.37
CA THR A 380 13.24 8.75 1.67
C THR A 380 14.24 7.90 2.49
N ILE A 381 14.01 6.59 2.56
CA ILE A 381 14.87 5.67 3.31
C ILE A 381 16.28 5.59 2.71
N VAL A 382 16.37 5.42 1.38
CA VAL A 382 17.64 5.32 0.67
C VAL A 382 18.43 6.62 0.81
N ASP A 383 17.80 7.78 0.60
CA ASP A 383 18.47 9.07 0.75
C ASP A 383 18.98 9.29 2.17
N ALA A 384 18.21 8.88 3.19
CA ALA A 384 18.61 8.96 4.59
C ALA A 384 19.82 8.07 4.91
N ILE A 385 19.93 6.90 4.29
CA ILE A 385 21.09 6.02 4.42
C ILE A 385 22.30 6.61 3.70
N LEU A 386 22.11 7.11 2.47
CA LEU A 386 23.19 7.68 1.66
C LEU A 386 23.77 8.97 2.26
N ASN A 387 22.95 9.78 2.94
CA ASN A 387 23.41 10.98 3.61
C ASN A 387 23.89 10.74 5.06
N GLY A 388 23.83 9.50 5.55
CA GLY A 388 24.31 9.09 6.87
C GLY A 388 23.39 9.43 8.05
N SER A 389 22.16 9.88 7.80
CA SER A 389 21.16 10.13 8.87
C SER A 389 20.51 8.85 9.40
N GLU A 390 20.46 7.80 8.59
CA GLU A 390 20.07 6.45 8.98
C GLU A 390 21.12 5.42 8.56
N SER A 391 21.04 4.21 9.10
CA SER A 391 21.90 3.09 8.73
C SER A 391 21.14 1.77 8.81
N ILE A 392 21.64 0.75 8.10
CA ILE A 392 21.22 -0.64 8.29
C ILE A 392 22.03 -1.22 9.44
N ILE A 393 21.34 -1.78 10.43
CA ILE A 393 21.91 -2.31 11.67
C ILE A 393 22.50 -3.70 11.45
N TYR A 394 21.86 -4.55 10.64
CA TYR A 394 22.39 -5.86 10.31
C TYR A 394 23.56 -5.74 9.33
N GLU A 395 24.80 -5.73 9.83
CA GLU A 395 26.00 -5.44 9.03
C GLU A 395 26.16 -6.34 7.79
N SER A 396 25.81 -7.64 7.90
CA SER A 396 25.94 -8.64 6.82
C SER A 396 24.78 -8.64 5.82
N TRP A 397 23.86 -7.68 5.91
CA TRP A 397 22.64 -7.67 5.08
C TRP A 397 22.93 -7.80 3.60
N ARG A 398 23.98 -7.13 3.10
CA ARG A 398 24.26 -7.07 1.68
C ARG A 398 24.80 -8.39 1.18
N GLU A 399 25.81 -8.94 1.87
CA GLU A 399 26.41 -10.22 1.54
C GLU A 399 25.35 -11.33 1.56
N ASP A 400 24.47 -11.33 2.57
CA ASP A 400 23.43 -12.34 2.70
C ASP A 400 22.34 -12.18 1.64
N MET A 401 21.90 -10.96 1.33
CA MET A 401 20.95 -10.73 0.23
C MET A 401 21.56 -11.11 -1.13
N GLU A 402 22.81 -10.73 -1.42
CA GLU A 402 23.48 -11.09 -2.66
C GLU A 402 23.72 -12.60 -2.77
N ALA A 403 24.03 -13.28 -1.65
CA ALA A 403 24.15 -14.73 -1.62
C ALA A 403 22.80 -15.43 -1.85
N GLN A 404 21.73 -14.89 -1.26
CA GLN A 404 20.40 -15.48 -1.37
C GLN A 404 19.71 -15.17 -2.70
N PHE A 405 19.92 -14.00 -3.30
CA PHE A 405 19.12 -13.50 -4.42
C PHE A 405 19.94 -13.07 -5.64
N GLY A 406 21.26 -12.90 -5.47
CA GLY A 406 22.11 -12.26 -6.46
C GLY A 406 21.92 -10.74 -6.50
N CYS A 407 22.62 -10.09 -7.42
CA CYS A 407 22.49 -8.67 -7.71
C CYS A 407 22.50 -8.48 -9.23
N PRO A 408 21.36 -8.72 -9.91
CA PRO A 408 21.30 -8.69 -11.36
C PRO A 408 21.59 -7.26 -11.84
N LYS A 409 22.73 -7.04 -12.50
CA LYS A 409 23.07 -5.73 -13.06
C LYS A 409 22.00 -5.34 -14.10
N PRO A 410 21.33 -4.18 -13.98
CA PRO A 410 20.33 -3.78 -14.96
C PRO A 410 20.99 -3.58 -16.33
N ASN A 411 20.32 -4.03 -17.40
CA ASN A 411 20.83 -4.07 -18.78
C ASN A 411 21.21 -2.68 -19.38
N ASN A 412 20.99 -1.57 -18.67
CA ASN A 412 21.28 -0.20 -19.11
C ASN A 412 21.97 0.67 -18.03
N ALA A 413 22.79 0.11 -17.14
CA ALA A 413 23.61 0.92 -16.26
C ALA A 413 24.79 1.56 -17.04
N THR A 414 24.64 2.82 -17.47
CA THR A 414 25.80 3.70 -17.64
C THR A 414 26.49 3.86 -16.29
N ASN A 415 27.67 3.25 -16.15
CA ASN A 415 28.65 3.37 -15.06
C ASN A 415 28.19 4.22 -13.86
N SER A 416 27.39 3.64 -12.96
CA SER A 416 27.35 4.11 -11.59
C SER A 416 28.65 3.67 -10.93
N SER A 417 29.42 4.64 -10.45
CA SER A 417 30.63 4.49 -9.64
C SER A 417 30.59 3.24 -8.75
N SER A 418 31.61 2.41 -8.87
CA SER A 418 31.88 1.31 -7.95
C SER A 418 31.83 1.81 -6.50
N TYR A 419 30.79 1.44 -5.77
CA TYR A 419 30.68 1.67 -4.34
C TYR A 419 31.63 0.71 -3.63
N SER A 420 32.88 1.14 -3.44
CA SER A 420 33.84 0.50 -2.54
C SER A 420 33.85 1.28 -1.21
N GLY A 421 32.84 1.08 -0.38
CA GLY A 421 32.88 1.50 1.02
C GLY A 421 33.82 0.58 1.79
N SER A 422 35.09 0.98 1.88
CA SER A 422 36.11 0.27 2.64
C SER A 422 35.89 0.48 4.14
N TRP A 423 35.32 -0.52 4.83
CA TRP A 423 35.37 -0.60 6.29
C TRP A 423 36.77 -1.08 6.68
N GLY A 424 37.65 -0.15 7.04
CA GLY A 424 39.04 -0.42 7.40
C GLY A 424 39.42 0.28 8.70
N SER A 425 39.93 -0.51 9.64
CA SER A 425 40.38 -0.15 10.98
C SER A 425 41.37 1.00 11.04
N SER A 426 41.30 1.77 12.13
CA SER A 426 42.22 2.84 12.54
C SER A 426 43.72 2.48 12.43
N GLN A 427 44.54 3.37 11.87
CA GLN A 427 45.85 3.78 12.41
C GLN A 427 46.45 5.00 11.68
N ASP A 428 47.28 5.72 12.43
CA ASP A 428 47.73 7.12 12.31
C ASP A 428 48.53 7.56 11.07
N GLY A 429 48.52 8.88 10.80
CA GLY A 429 49.63 9.56 10.12
C GLY A 429 49.28 10.85 9.34
N TYR A 430 49.42 12.02 9.98
CA TYR A 430 49.63 13.32 9.29
C TYR A 430 51.07 13.42 8.73
N PRO A 431 51.38 14.16 7.62
CA PRO A 431 51.41 15.65 7.55
C PRO A 431 50.82 16.25 6.23
N VAL A 432 50.09 17.39 6.22
CA VAL A 432 50.48 18.85 6.22
C VAL A 432 50.85 19.45 4.84
N VAL A 433 49.98 20.40 4.41
CA VAL A 433 50.15 21.67 3.66
C VAL A 433 50.19 21.70 2.11
N GLY A 434 49.33 22.59 1.56
CA GLY A 434 49.44 23.17 0.22
C GLY A 434 48.20 23.95 -0.24
N SER A 435 48.10 25.20 0.21
CA SER A 435 47.07 26.23 -0.02
C SER A 435 46.85 26.72 -1.47
N GLN A 436 45.64 27.23 -1.76
CA GLN A 436 45.27 28.54 -2.40
C GLN A 436 44.01 28.40 -3.28
N GLU A 437 42.84 28.86 -2.79
CA GLU A 437 42.26 30.21 -2.93
C GLU A 437 41.51 30.43 -4.27
N SER A 438 40.18 30.64 -4.19
CA SER A 438 39.57 31.93 -4.50
C SER A 438 38.08 31.94 -4.14
N ASN A 439 37.67 33.07 -3.57
CA ASN A 439 36.38 33.41 -2.97
C ASN A 439 35.27 33.62 -4.02
N ASP A 440 34.00 33.46 -3.61
CA ASP A 440 33.12 34.63 -3.53
C ASP A 440 31.86 34.35 -2.70
N VAL A 441 31.42 35.42 -2.03
CA VAL A 441 30.63 35.45 -0.80
C VAL A 441 29.41 36.36 -1.04
N ILE A 442 28.23 35.85 -0.63
CA ILE A 442 27.00 36.53 -0.15
C ILE A 442 26.12 37.26 -1.19
N GLN A 443 24.81 36.90 -1.20
CA GLN A 443 23.71 37.79 -0.74
C GLN A 443 22.37 37.02 -0.61
N LEU A 444 21.91 36.87 0.63
CA LEU A 444 20.53 36.59 1.00
C LEU A 444 19.75 37.92 1.08
N PRO A 445 18.46 37.94 0.72
CA PRO A 445 17.51 38.88 1.29
C PRO A 445 16.73 38.23 2.44
N ASP A 446 16.79 38.89 3.60
CA ASP A 446 15.88 38.71 4.73
C ASP A 446 14.53 39.42 4.50
N ASP A 447 13.55 38.97 5.28
CA ASP A 447 12.24 39.55 5.59
C ASP A 447 11.03 39.22 4.71
N ALA A 448 10.26 38.20 5.14
CA ALA A 448 8.82 38.36 5.39
C ALA A 448 8.34 37.40 6.50
N VAL A 449 8.04 38.01 7.63
CA VAL A 449 7.44 37.47 8.85
C VAL A 449 5.96 37.11 8.64
N GLN A 450 5.53 36.01 9.27
CA GLN A 450 4.16 35.62 9.64
C GLN A 450 3.05 35.65 8.57
N SER A 451 2.61 34.47 8.15
CA SER A 451 1.18 34.14 8.24
C SER A 451 1.01 32.65 8.49
N GLY A 452 0.31 32.32 9.58
CA GLY A 452 -0.10 30.95 9.86
C GLY A 452 -1.08 30.50 8.78
N VAL A 453 -0.76 29.39 8.12
CA VAL A 453 -1.68 28.73 7.19
C VAL A 453 -1.99 27.37 7.79
N GLU A 454 -3.22 27.24 8.30
CA GLU A 454 -3.88 25.97 8.58
C GLU A 454 -3.77 25.06 7.35
N ALA A 455 -2.96 24.00 7.46
CA ALA A 455 -2.95 22.91 6.50
C ALA A 455 -4.32 22.20 6.56
N THR A 456 -5.21 22.58 5.65
CA THR A 456 -6.51 21.94 5.50
C THR A 456 -6.32 20.60 4.78
N TYR A 457 -6.15 19.55 5.57
CA TYR A 457 -6.15 18.16 5.13
C TYR A 457 -7.51 17.83 4.46
N ARG A 458 -7.51 17.66 3.13
CA ARG A 458 -8.64 17.06 2.41
C ARG A 458 -8.34 15.56 2.29
N PRO A 459 -9.09 14.68 2.97
CA PRO A 459 -9.00 13.26 2.72
C PRO A 459 -9.54 12.97 1.31
N MET A 460 -8.78 12.19 0.54
CA MET A 460 -9.11 11.71 -0.80
C MET A 460 -10.19 10.63 -0.70
N ALA A 461 -11.05 10.58 -1.71
CA ALA A 461 -12.30 9.82 -1.72
C ALA A 461 -12.12 8.37 -2.17
#